data_AF-X0VNX0-F1
#
_entry.id   AF-X0VNX0-F1
#
_cell.length_a   1.000
_cell.length_b   1.000
_cell.length_c   1.000
_cell.angle_alpha   90.00
_cell.angle_beta   90.00
_cell.angle_gamma   90.00
#
_symmetry.space_group_name_H-M   'P 1'
#
loop_
_entity.id
_entity.type
_entity.pdbx_description
1 polymer ?
#
loop_
_entity_poly.entity_id
_entity_poly.type
_entity_poly.pdbx_seq_one_letter_code
_entity_poly.pdbx_strand_id
1 'polypeptide(L)'
;MLYFEDNGKHIYGTLISNHGYYEMQGIPLWVYTEGEAAPAGNFLAYGSRPKESVEFVDSMGSEPRVAYLPIIKLAEKLEILDL
;
A
#
# COMPACT_ATOMS: atom_id res chain seq x y z
N MET A 1 -0.89 -4.44 0.01
CA MET A 1 -0.10 -3.30 -0.51
C MET A 1 1.15 -3.84 -1.16
N LEU A 2 1.48 -3.40 -2.37
CA LEU A 2 2.73 -3.73 -3.04
C LEU A 2 3.81 -2.74 -2.61
N TYR A 3 5.03 -3.23 -2.49
CA TYR A 3 6.22 -2.43 -2.21
C TYR A 3 7.35 -2.82 -3.18
N PHE A 4 8.06 -1.83 -3.71
CA PHE A 4 9.31 -2.02 -4.44
C PHE A 4 10.17 -0.76 -4.32
N GLU A 5 11.47 -0.92 -4.59
CA GLU A 5 12.38 0.19 -4.77
C GLU A 5 12.54 0.49 -6.27
N ASP A 6 12.49 1.75 -6.64
CA ASP A 6 12.72 2.21 -8.01
C ASP A 6 13.49 3.54 -7.97
N ASN A 7 14.64 3.61 -8.64
CA ASN A 7 15.49 4.81 -8.69
C ASN A 7 15.82 5.42 -7.30
N GLY A 8 16.03 4.57 -6.29
CA GLY A 8 16.32 4.98 -4.91
C GLY A 8 15.11 5.50 -4.13
N LYS A 9 13.89 5.40 -4.70
CA LYS A 9 12.63 5.71 -4.03
C LYS A 9 11.96 4.44 -3.53
N HIS A 10 11.32 4.53 -2.38
CA HIS A 10 10.52 3.44 -1.81
C HIS A 10 9.06 3.62 -2.17
N ILE A 11 8.54 2.81 -3.08
CA ILE A 11 7.17 2.93 -3.60
C ILE A 11 6.25 1.99 -2.84
N TYR A 12 5.13 2.53 -2.35
CA TYR A 12 4.06 1.80 -1.67
C TYR A 12 2.76 2.01 -2.44
N GLY A 13 2.24 0.97 -3.08
CA GLY A 13 1.11 1.13 -4.00
C GLY A 13 0.15 -0.04 -4.08
N THR A 14 -0.95 0.20 -4.77
CA THR A 14 -1.95 -0.81 -5.08
C THR A 14 -2.60 -0.51 -6.42
N LEU A 15 -2.96 -1.58 -7.13
CA LEU A 15 -3.84 -1.49 -8.28
C LEU A 15 -5.28 -1.61 -7.77
N ILE A 16 -6.12 -0.63 -8.09
CA ILE A 16 -7.55 -0.65 -7.78
C ILE A 16 -8.34 -0.44 -9.07
N SER A 17 -9.56 -0.94 -9.12
CA SER A 17 -10.55 -0.48 -10.08
C SER A 17 -11.58 0.34 -9.33
N ASN A 18 -11.88 1.54 -9.81
CA ASN A 18 -12.89 2.39 -9.18
C ASN A 18 -14.14 2.43 -10.04
N HIS A 19 -15.28 2.16 -9.41
CA HIS A 19 -16.59 2.24 -10.04
C HIS A 19 -17.04 3.70 -9.98
N GLY A 20 -16.94 4.41 -11.09
CA GLY A 20 -17.29 5.84 -11.17
C GLY A 20 -16.09 6.79 -11.13
N TYR A 21 -14.88 6.33 -11.48
CA TYR A 21 -13.81 7.26 -11.82
C TYR A 21 -14.13 7.91 -13.17
N TYR A 22 -14.73 9.11 -13.11
CA TYR A 22 -15.43 9.75 -14.23
C TYR A 22 -16.61 8.90 -14.75
N GLU A 23 -16.91 8.96 -16.05
CA GLU A 23 -17.93 8.15 -16.71
C GLU A 23 -17.43 6.74 -17.10
N MET A 24 -16.16 6.45 -16.82
CA MET A 24 -15.51 5.22 -17.25
C MET A 24 -15.61 4.15 -16.15
N GLN A 25 -16.14 2.99 -16.52
CA GLN A 25 -16.33 1.87 -15.59
C GLN A 25 -15.15 0.91 -15.66
N GLY A 26 -14.50 0.66 -14.52
CA GLY A 26 -13.51 -0.42 -14.39
C GLY A 26 -12.10 -0.07 -14.88
N ILE A 27 -11.74 1.21 -15.00
CA ILE A 27 -10.36 1.59 -15.32
C ILE A 27 -9.44 1.22 -14.15
N PRO A 28 -8.33 0.48 -14.41
CA PRO A 28 -7.33 0.20 -13.39
C PRO A 28 -6.56 1.48 -13.07
N LEU A 29 -6.49 1.81 -11.79
CA LEU A 29 -5.72 2.92 -11.25
C LEU A 29 -4.58 2.35 -10.40
N TRP A 30 -3.38 2.81 -10.70
CA TRP A 30 -2.24 2.66 -9.79
C TRP A 30 -2.24 3.84 -8.82
N VAL A 31 -2.49 3.56 -7.54
CA VAL A 31 -2.44 4.57 -6.47
C VAL A 31 -1.25 4.22 -5.58
N TYR A 32 -0.38 5.19 -5.35
CA TYR A 32 0.84 4.97 -4.58
C TYR A 32 1.27 6.20 -3.77
N THR A 33 2.19 5.97 -2.84
CA THR A 33 2.94 6.98 -2.13
C THR A 33 4.43 6.63 -2.14
N GLU A 34 5.29 7.64 -2.00
CA GLU A 34 6.73 7.49 -1.86
C GLU A 34 7.09 7.58 -0.38
N GLY A 35 7.86 6.62 0.11
CA GLY A 35 8.41 6.62 1.47
C GLY A 35 9.90 6.96 1.49
N GLU A 36 10.38 7.33 2.66
CA GLU A 36 11.80 7.64 2.89
C GLU A 36 12.65 6.38 3.12
N ALA A 37 12.02 5.25 3.46
CA ALA A 37 12.68 4.00 3.78
C ALA A 37 11.84 2.78 3.41
N ALA A 38 12.48 1.61 3.38
CA ALA A 38 11.83 0.31 3.28
C ALA A 38 10.89 0.03 4.48
N PRO A 39 9.86 -0.81 4.31
CA PRO A 39 8.91 -1.13 5.38
C PRO A 39 9.62 -1.87 6.53
N ALA A 40 9.43 -1.38 7.75
CA ALA A 40 9.99 -1.96 8.97
C ALA A 40 9.28 -3.25 9.44
N GLY A 41 8.31 -3.76 8.67
CA GLY A 41 7.54 -4.95 9.00
C GLY A 41 6.91 -5.61 7.78
N ASN A 42 6.03 -6.58 8.00
CA ASN A 42 5.34 -7.35 6.95
C ASN A 42 3.89 -6.91 6.74
N PHE A 43 3.34 -6.12 7.66
CA PHE A 43 2.00 -5.59 7.60
C PHE A 43 2.01 -4.10 7.94
N LEU A 44 1.05 -3.38 7.38
CA LEU A 44 0.67 -2.05 7.81
C LEU A 44 -0.58 -2.18 8.70
N ALA A 45 -0.44 -1.88 9.99
CA ALA A 45 -1.54 -1.78 10.92
C ALA A 45 -2.14 -0.38 10.81
N TYR A 46 -3.41 -0.31 10.43
CA TYR A 46 -4.18 0.93 10.30
C TYR A 46 -5.31 0.97 11.33
N GLY A 47 -5.32 2.01 12.17
CA GLY A 47 -6.39 2.29 13.11
C GLY A 47 -6.95 3.69 12.89
N SER A 48 -8.28 3.85 12.86
CA SER A 48 -8.94 5.13 12.62
C SER A 48 -9.46 5.83 13.89
N ARG A 49 -9.39 5.18 15.06
CA ARG A 49 -9.96 5.68 16.32
C ARG A 49 -9.07 5.35 17.52
N PRO A 50 -9.03 6.22 18.54
CA PRO A 50 -9.66 7.56 18.62
C PRO A 50 -8.99 8.60 17.71
N LYS A 51 -7.75 8.34 17.27
CA LYS A 51 -7.00 9.12 16.28
C LYS A 51 -6.49 8.15 15.21
N GLU A 52 -6.34 8.64 13.99
CA GLU A 52 -5.69 7.89 12.93
C GLU A 52 -4.25 7.51 13.32
N SER A 53 -3.90 6.27 13.07
CA SER A 53 -2.58 5.69 13.34
C SER A 53 -2.21 4.69 12.25
N VAL A 54 -0.92 4.70 11.91
CA VAL A 54 -0.32 3.83 10.90
C VAL A 54 1.00 3.33 11.47
N GLU A 55 1.17 2.01 11.53
CA GLU A 55 2.37 1.38 12.08
C GLU A 55 2.76 0.15 11.24
N PHE A 56 4.07 -0.08 11.09
CA PHE A 56 4.56 -1.34 10.54
C PHE A 56 4.66 -2.40 11.63
N VAL A 57 4.12 -3.58 11.37
CA VAL A 57 4.17 -4.72 12.30
C VAL A 57 4.59 -6.00 11.58
N ASP A 58 5.22 -6.93 12.30
CA ASP A 58 5.68 -8.20 11.72
C ASP A 58 4.56 -9.23 11.55
N SER A 59 3.50 -9.15 12.36
CA SER A 59 2.39 -10.09 12.38
C SER A 59 1.05 -9.39 12.61
N MET A 60 -0.04 -10.00 12.11
CA MET A 60 -1.39 -9.54 12.42
C MET A 60 -1.70 -9.74 13.92
N GLY A 61 -2.24 -8.71 14.55
CA GLY A 61 -2.77 -8.79 15.91
C GLY A 61 -4.24 -9.24 15.93
N SER A 62 -4.83 -9.20 17.12
CA SER A 62 -6.24 -9.58 17.34
C SER A 62 -7.17 -8.39 17.60
N GLU A 63 -6.69 -7.15 17.50
CA GLU A 63 -7.51 -5.96 17.73
C GLU A 63 -8.54 -5.79 16.59
N PRO A 64 -9.86 -5.93 16.85
CA PRO A 64 -10.86 -5.95 15.78
C PRO A 64 -11.01 -4.63 15.02
N ARG A 65 -10.55 -3.52 15.59
CA ARG A 65 -10.64 -2.18 14.99
C ARG A 65 -9.39 -1.77 14.21
N VAL A 66 -8.41 -2.66 14.11
CA VAL A 66 -7.21 -2.44 13.32
C VAL A 66 -7.31 -3.26 12.04
N ALA A 67 -7.17 -2.58 10.90
CA ALA A 67 -7.00 -3.24 9.62
C ALA A 67 -5.51 -3.56 9.43
N TYR A 68 -5.19 -4.81 9.15
CA TYR A 68 -3.83 -5.24 8.84
C TYR A 68 -3.69 -5.46 7.34
N LEU A 69 -2.96 -4.58 6.66
CA LEU A 69 -2.70 -4.71 5.23
C LEU A 69 -1.35 -5.42 5.03
N PRO A 70 -1.30 -6.60 4.38
CA PRO A 70 -0.05 -7.25 4.08
C PRO A 70 0.77 -6.42 3.10
N ILE A 71 2.09 -6.40 3.29
CA ILE A 71 3.06 -5.73 2.45
C ILE A 71 3.77 -6.79 1.62
N ILE A 72 3.49 -6.79 0.32
CA ILE A 72 4.11 -7.71 -0.65
C ILE A 72 5.32 -6.98 -1.23
N LYS A 73 6.51 -7.45 -0.86
CA LYS A 73 7.79 -6.89 -1.33
C LYS A 73 8.14 -7.52 -2.68
N LEU A 74 8.07 -6.75 -3.75
CA LEU A 74 8.45 -7.17 -5.08
C LEU A 74 9.96 -7.02 -5.27
N ALA A 75 10.53 -7.88 -6.11
CA ALA A 75 11.95 -7.81 -6.45
C ALA A 75 12.27 -6.56 -7.31
N GLU A 76 11.30 -6.12 -8.11
CA GLU A 76 11.44 -5.00 -9.04
C GLU A 76 10.09 -4.31 -9.30
N LYS A 77 10.14 -3.13 -9.93
CA LYS A 77 8.95 -2.37 -10.37
C LYS A 77 8.13 -3.22 -11.36
N LEU A 78 6.80 -3.12 -11.26
CA LEU A 78 5.90 -3.74 -12.25
C LEU A 78 6.10 -3.09 -13.62
N GLU A 79 6.32 -3.89 -14.67
CA GLU A 79 6.59 -3.40 -16.03
C GLU A 79 5.52 -2.46 -16.60
N ILE A 80 4.26 -2.61 -16.17
CA ILE A 80 3.14 -1.76 -16.61
C ILE A 80 3.20 -0.32 -16.06
N LEU A 81 4.08 -0.05 -15.08
CA LEU A 81 4.16 1.24 -14.41
C LEU A 81 5.18 2.16 -15.05
N ASP A 82 4.68 3.29 -15.56
CA ASP A 82 5.49 4.42 -16.02
C ASP A 82 5.70 5.39 -14.85
N LEU A 83 6.80 5.16 -14.12
CA LEU A 83 7.26 5.87 -12.92
C LEU A 83 8.72 6.29 -13.12
#